data_AF-Q5KQ73-F1
#
_entry.id   AF-Q5KQ73-F1
#
_cell.length_a   1.000
_cell.length_b   1.000
_cell.length_c   1.000
_cell.angle_alpha   90.00
_cell.angle_beta   90.00
_cell.angle_gamma   90.00
#
_symmetry.space_group_name_H-M   'P 1'
#
loop_
_entity.id
_entity.type
_entity.pdbx_description
1 polymer ?
#
loop_
_entity_poly.entity_id
_entity_poly.type
_entity_poly.pdbx_seq_one_letter_code
_entity_poly.pdbx_strand_id
1 'polypeptide(L)'
;MAISPSTKGQNGILNGVANGHHINGTNGTCGAHVKPRVFALDPLHSEALTLAEKHFDLVLPGHEGENQWQEEAQGLLVRGSYVTAEDLERATSMKGGKLKYISKQGTGVDKIDIVNAKKLGIPVMNTPGVNAQAVAELAFGMMLSLARQTPSIDRKIRKGASVTKLDGWKGQMLYGKTLGVIGGGNIGLLVAKMFAGAFSGKIVLYDPYLKSLDTWHSAIPNASIHKVSEIDELLTTSDIVTIHVPLTPSTENMISAPQFKTMKPTAILINTARGGIINEEDLSQALLNEEIFAAGLDAFTVEPPSLERYPDLCASERVLMLPHIGAACESVQQATCLAMVQNLVNAFEGKVENRVY
;
A
#
# COMPACT_ATOMS: atom_id res chain seq x y z
N MET A 1 9.28 15.07 52.75
CA MET A 1 10.50 14.30 53.05
C MET A 1 11.20 14.09 51.72
N ALA A 2 12.19 14.91 51.34
CA ALA A 2 13.60 14.81 51.76
C ALA A 2 14.13 13.39 51.47
N ILE A 3 15.21 13.13 50.74
CA ILE A 3 16.56 13.70 50.77
C ILE A 3 17.29 13.20 49.48
N SER A 4 18.09 14.05 48.82
CA SER A 4 19.31 13.61 48.09
C SER A 4 20.51 13.83 49.01
N PRO A 5 21.71 13.20 48.85
CA PRO A 5 22.69 13.81 47.93
C PRO A 5 23.91 12.97 47.44
N SER A 6 24.65 13.58 46.49
CA SER A 6 26.13 13.60 46.30
C SER A 6 26.81 12.33 45.77
N THR A 7 27.89 12.36 44.97
CA THR A 7 29.12 13.20 44.90
C THR A 7 29.68 13.22 43.46
N LYS A 8 30.08 14.34 42.82
CA LYS A 8 31.31 15.19 42.90
C LYS A 8 32.62 14.63 42.28
N GLY A 9 33.21 15.43 41.38
CA GLY A 9 34.64 15.51 40.98
C GLY A 9 34.79 16.10 39.55
N GLN A 10 34.94 17.42 39.33
CA GLN A 10 36.18 18.24 39.25
C GLN A 10 37.26 17.65 38.31
N ASN A 11 38.06 18.37 37.51
CA ASN A 11 38.21 19.75 37.03
C ASN A 11 39.38 19.66 35.99
N GLY A 12 39.48 20.55 35.00
CA GLY A 12 40.74 20.65 34.24
C GLY A 12 40.69 21.48 32.96
N ILE A 13 40.90 22.79 33.10
CA ILE A 13 41.18 23.75 32.02
C ILE A 13 42.68 23.80 31.80
N LEU A 14 43.18 23.75 30.55
CA LEU A 14 44.45 24.37 30.14
C LEU A 14 44.39 24.85 28.67
N ASN A 15 44.67 26.14 28.49
CA ASN A 15 44.92 26.82 27.23
C ASN A 15 46.34 26.51 26.70
N GLY A 16 46.52 26.53 25.37
CA GLY A 16 47.83 26.56 24.71
C GLY A 16 47.73 27.12 23.29
N VAL A 17 48.54 28.14 22.99
CA VAL A 17 48.50 29.01 21.80
C VAL A 17 49.60 28.64 20.78
N ALA A 18 49.26 28.77 19.50
CA ALA A 18 50.07 29.04 18.27
C ALA A 18 51.26 28.16 17.86
N ASN A 19 51.24 27.69 16.61
CA ASN A 19 52.14 28.19 15.55
C ASN A 19 51.75 27.66 14.15
N GLY A 20 51.82 28.55 13.16
CA GLY A 20 51.44 28.28 11.77
C GLY A 20 52.51 27.52 10.99
N HIS A 21 52.07 26.89 9.90
CA HIS A 21 52.87 26.56 8.72
C HIS A 21 51.99 26.76 7.49
N HIS A 22 52.39 27.71 6.64
CA HIS A 22 51.87 27.89 5.30
C HIS A 22 52.19 26.66 4.44
N ILE A 23 51.17 26.02 3.89
CA ILE A 23 51.29 25.11 2.76
C ILE A 23 50.51 25.69 1.59
N ASN A 24 51.24 26.14 0.57
CA ASN A 24 50.71 26.52 -0.73
C ASN A 24 50.20 25.26 -1.44
N GLY A 25 48.90 24.99 -1.36
CA GLY A 25 48.20 24.03 -2.20
C GLY A 25 47.36 24.77 -3.22
N THR A 26 47.72 24.66 -4.49
CA THR A 26 46.90 25.10 -5.63
C THR A 26 45.58 24.32 -5.63
N ASN A 27 44.52 24.92 -5.07
CA ASN A 27 43.17 24.41 -5.17
C ASN A 27 42.71 24.49 -6.63
N GLY A 28 42.82 23.37 -7.35
CA GLY A 28 41.94 23.11 -8.48
C GLY A 28 40.50 23.10 -7.96
N THR A 29 39.69 24.04 -8.43
CA THR A 29 38.26 24.09 -8.15
C THR A 29 37.58 22.87 -8.77
N CYS A 30 37.44 21.80 -8.00
CA CYS A 30 36.48 20.74 -8.29
C CYS A 30 35.10 21.41 -8.22
N GLY A 31 34.42 21.54 -9.36
CA GLY A 31 33.09 22.15 -9.41
C GLY A 31 32.16 21.40 -8.46
N ALA A 32 31.61 22.08 -7.46
CA ALA A 32 30.63 21.48 -6.57
C ALA A 32 29.45 21.00 -7.43
N HIS A 33 29.25 19.69 -7.50
CA HIS A 33 28.06 19.13 -8.12
C HIS A 33 26.85 19.68 -7.38
N VAL A 34 26.11 20.59 -8.03
CA VAL A 34 24.87 21.13 -7.48
C VAL A 34 23.88 19.99 -7.39
N LYS A 35 23.45 19.67 -6.16
CA LYS A 35 22.47 18.61 -5.91
C LYS A 35 21.15 18.94 -6.62
N PRO A 36 20.45 17.97 -7.22
CA PRO A 36 19.12 18.20 -7.77
C PRO A 36 18.15 18.70 -6.69
N ARG A 37 17.33 19.69 -7.03
CA ARG A 37 16.28 20.20 -6.14
C ARG A 37 15.07 19.25 -6.16
N VAL A 38 14.76 18.64 -5.03
CA VAL A 38 13.73 17.60 -4.90
C VAL A 38 12.74 18.00 -3.83
N PHE A 39 11.46 17.79 -4.12
CA PHE A 39 10.38 18.05 -3.17
C PHE A 39 9.76 16.72 -2.72
N ALA A 40 9.59 16.57 -1.41
CA ALA A 40 8.72 15.53 -0.85
C ALA A 40 7.36 16.15 -0.57
N LEU A 41 6.29 15.60 -1.16
CA LEU A 41 4.93 16.09 -0.91
C LEU A 41 4.32 15.52 0.37
N ASP A 42 4.92 14.46 0.90
CA ASP A 42 4.46 13.77 2.10
C ASP A 42 5.65 13.51 3.04
N PRO A 43 5.44 13.36 4.36
CA PRO A 43 6.52 13.07 5.30
C PRO A 43 7.31 11.82 4.90
N LEU A 44 8.63 11.81 5.08
CA LEU A 44 9.49 10.67 4.77
C LEU A 44 9.85 9.89 6.04
N HIS A 45 10.10 8.59 5.90
CA HIS A 45 10.72 7.80 6.96
C HIS A 45 12.14 8.30 7.24
N SER A 46 12.60 8.28 8.49
CA SER A 46 13.88 8.87 8.92
C SER A 46 15.09 8.39 8.10
N GLU A 47 15.21 7.10 7.85
CA GLU A 47 16.31 6.57 7.02
C GLU A 47 16.26 7.02 5.55
N ALA A 48 15.05 7.10 4.98
CA ALA A 48 14.86 7.59 3.63
C ALA A 48 15.15 9.09 3.53
N LEU A 49 14.83 9.85 4.59
CA LEU A 49 15.21 11.25 4.73
C LEU A 49 16.74 11.41 4.73
N THR A 50 17.47 10.64 5.54
CA THR A 50 18.94 10.67 5.56
C THR A 50 19.55 10.37 4.19
N LEU A 51 18.99 9.38 3.47
CA LEU A 51 19.42 9.09 2.10
C LEU A 51 19.11 10.26 1.16
N ALA A 52 17.90 10.83 1.22
CA ALA A 52 17.49 11.93 0.37
C ALA A 52 18.36 13.19 0.58
N GLU A 53 18.62 13.59 1.82
CA GLU A 53 19.46 14.75 2.18
C GLU A 53 20.91 14.60 1.68
N LYS A 54 21.42 13.36 1.64
CA LYS A 54 22.75 13.08 1.08
C LYS A 54 22.83 13.40 -0.41
N HIS A 55 21.76 13.15 -1.17
CA HIS A 55 21.78 13.23 -2.64
C HIS A 55 21.07 14.46 -3.24
N PHE A 56 20.15 15.08 -2.50
CA PHE A 56 19.28 16.15 -3.02
C PHE A 56 19.36 17.44 -2.20
N ASP A 57 19.06 18.57 -2.85
CA ASP A 57 18.61 19.78 -2.19
C ASP A 57 17.11 19.59 -1.91
N LEU A 58 16.80 19.09 -0.71
CA LEU A 58 15.51 18.53 -0.35
C LEU A 58 14.60 19.56 0.32
N VAL A 59 13.39 19.72 -0.21
CA VAL A 59 12.30 20.50 0.41
C VAL A 59 11.25 19.52 0.95
N LEU A 60 10.92 19.66 2.24
CA LEU A 60 9.99 18.80 2.95
C LEU A 60 8.66 19.53 3.23
N PRO A 61 7.59 18.78 3.55
CA PRO A 61 6.37 19.39 4.05
C PRO A 61 6.63 20.22 5.32
N GLY A 62 6.05 21.41 5.39
CA GLY A 62 6.24 22.42 6.43
C GLY A 62 7.47 23.33 6.23
N HIS A 63 8.32 23.10 5.23
CA HIS A 63 9.45 23.98 4.94
C HIS A 63 9.00 25.21 4.11
N GLU A 64 9.74 26.31 4.23
CA GLU A 64 9.52 27.50 3.41
C GLU A 64 9.66 27.14 1.92
N GLY A 65 8.68 27.57 1.11
CA GLY A 65 8.66 27.30 -0.33
C GLY A 65 8.10 25.94 -0.75
N GLU A 66 7.59 25.10 0.17
CA GLU A 66 7.03 23.77 -0.17
C GLU A 66 5.98 23.80 -1.30
N ASN A 67 5.19 24.88 -1.39
CA ASN A 67 4.12 25.07 -2.37
C ASN A 67 4.61 25.54 -3.75
N GLN A 68 5.92 25.67 -3.95
CA GLN A 68 6.56 26.14 -5.19
C GLN A 68 7.17 24.97 -5.99
N TRP A 69 6.80 23.73 -5.67
CA TRP A 69 7.38 22.56 -6.30
C TRP A 69 7.10 22.53 -7.82
N GLN A 70 5.97 23.07 -8.28
CA GLN A 70 5.68 23.16 -9.71
C GLN A 70 6.70 24.06 -10.43
N GLU A 71 7.20 25.11 -9.80
CA GLU A 71 8.19 26.01 -10.41
C GLU A 71 9.64 25.56 -10.22
N GLU A 72 9.92 24.80 -9.15
CA GLU A 72 11.30 24.58 -8.73
C GLU A 72 11.77 23.12 -8.77
N ALA A 73 10.86 22.16 -8.65
CA ALA A 73 11.23 20.76 -8.48
C ALA A 73 11.88 20.21 -9.75
N GLN A 74 13.01 19.54 -9.57
CA GLN A 74 13.61 18.67 -10.59
C GLN A 74 13.16 17.22 -10.40
N GLY A 75 12.84 16.83 -9.16
CA GLY A 75 12.31 15.53 -8.82
C GLY A 75 11.25 15.63 -7.73
N LEU A 76 10.31 14.69 -7.73
CA LEU A 76 9.21 14.64 -6.76
C LEU A 76 9.16 13.27 -6.07
N LEU A 77 9.05 13.29 -4.74
CA LEU A 77 8.79 12.12 -3.90
C LEU A 77 7.33 12.16 -3.44
N VAL A 78 6.53 11.16 -3.82
CA VAL A 78 5.07 11.15 -3.60
C VAL A 78 4.65 9.90 -2.85
N ARG A 79 3.85 10.05 -1.79
CA ARG A 79 3.23 8.95 -1.05
C ARG A 79 1.71 8.97 -1.22
N GLY A 80 1.06 9.94 -0.58
CA GLY A 80 -0.39 10.05 -0.46
C GLY A 80 -0.98 11.29 -1.13
N SER A 81 -0.14 12.24 -1.54
CA SER A 81 -0.54 13.46 -2.22
C SER A 81 -0.97 13.24 -3.67
N TYR A 82 -1.86 14.10 -4.15
CA TYR A 82 -2.30 14.11 -5.56
C TYR A 82 -1.34 14.93 -6.43
N VAL A 83 -1.13 14.46 -7.66
CA VAL A 83 -0.39 15.15 -8.71
C VAL A 83 -1.26 15.16 -9.97
N THR A 84 -1.95 16.28 -10.18
CA THR A 84 -2.97 16.42 -11.22
C THR A 84 -2.38 16.76 -12.60
N ALA A 85 -3.20 16.72 -13.64
CA ALA A 85 -2.83 17.21 -14.98
C ALA A 85 -2.32 18.67 -14.93
N GLU A 86 -3.06 19.53 -14.24
CA GLU A 86 -2.74 20.97 -14.11
C GLU A 86 -1.40 21.17 -13.40
N ASP A 87 -1.14 20.39 -12.34
CA ASP A 87 0.13 20.43 -11.64
C ASP A 87 1.31 20.08 -12.57
N LEU A 88 1.17 19.02 -13.37
CA LEU A 88 2.20 18.57 -14.31
C LEU A 88 2.44 19.56 -15.45
N GLU A 89 1.36 20.16 -15.98
CA GLU A 89 1.45 21.20 -17.01
C GLU A 89 2.19 22.44 -16.48
N ARG A 90 1.85 22.91 -15.26
CA ARG A 90 2.62 23.97 -14.61
C ARG A 90 4.08 23.57 -14.43
N ALA A 91 4.32 22.34 -13.95
CA ALA A 91 5.64 21.81 -13.65
C ALA A 91 6.57 21.61 -14.85
N THR A 92 6.04 21.71 -16.07
CA THR A 92 6.78 21.56 -17.33
C THR A 92 6.69 22.79 -18.23
N SER A 93 5.99 23.84 -17.80
CA SER A 93 5.81 25.05 -18.59
C SER A 93 7.13 25.80 -18.81
N MET A 94 7.29 26.40 -20.00
CA MET A 94 8.50 27.14 -20.43
C MET A 94 8.85 28.34 -19.53
N LYS A 95 7.94 28.76 -18.63
CA LYS A 95 8.12 29.88 -17.69
C LYS A 95 8.71 29.49 -16.34
N GLY A 96 9.21 28.27 -16.17
CA GLY A 96 9.92 27.90 -14.94
C GLY A 96 9.95 26.41 -14.61
N GLY A 97 9.16 25.57 -15.27
CA GLY A 97 9.06 24.15 -14.95
C GLY A 97 10.40 23.41 -15.13
N LYS A 98 10.82 22.66 -14.10
CA LYS A 98 12.08 21.89 -14.09
C LYS A 98 11.87 20.40 -13.86
N LEU A 99 10.63 19.94 -13.73
CA LEU A 99 10.33 18.59 -13.26
C LEU A 99 10.80 17.55 -14.28
N LYS A 100 11.67 16.64 -13.82
CA LYS A 100 12.22 15.57 -14.66
C LYS A 100 11.70 14.21 -14.27
N TYR A 101 11.49 13.94 -12.98
CA TYR A 101 11.17 12.61 -12.48
C TYR A 101 10.17 12.66 -11.32
N ILE A 102 9.29 11.67 -11.26
CA ILE A 102 8.42 11.43 -10.11
C ILE A 102 8.69 10.02 -9.60
N SER A 103 8.94 9.87 -8.30
CA SER A 103 9.08 8.58 -7.65
C SER A 103 8.00 8.44 -6.58
N LYS A 104 7.23 7.36 -6.66
CA LYS A 104 6.06 7.12 -5.83
C LYS A 104 6.29 5.94 -4.88
N GLN A 105 5.94 6.10 -3.60
CA GLN A 105 6.00 5.03 -2.61
C GLN A 105 4.85 4.03 -2.79
N GLY A 106 5.17 2.75 -3.04
CA GLY A 106 4.20 1.68 -3.25
C GLY A 106 3.79 1.49 -4.72
N THR A 107 3.02 0.45 -5.01
CA THR A 107 2.78 -0.02 -6.38
C THR A 107 1.77 0.83 -7.17
N GLY A 108 0.59 1.13 -6.59
CA GLY A 108 -0.45 1.84 -7.35
C GLY A 108 -0.16 3.33 -7.48
N VAL A 109 -0.59 3.92 -8.58
CA VAL A 109 -0.23 5.29 -9.00
C VAL A 109 -1.47 6.15 -9.25
N ASP A 110 -2.58 5.76 -8.64
CA ASP A 110 -3.93 6.29 -8.89
C ASP A 110 -4.06 7.80 -8.57
N LYS A 111 -3.14 8.34 -7.77
CA LYS A 111 -3.08 9.76 -7.38
C LYS A 111 -2.20 10.62 -8.28
N ILE A 112 -1.57 10.04 -9.29
CA ILE A 112 -0.72 10.74 -10.25
C ILE A 112 -1.38 10.61 -11.62
N ASP A 113 -1.54 11.72 -12.34
CA ASP A 113 -2.01 11.68 -13.72
C ASP A 113 -0.94 11.10 -14.66
N ILE A 114 -0.91 9.78 -14.74
CA ILE A 114 0.03 9.01 -15.56
C ILE A 114 -0.10 9.34 -17.06
N VAL A 115 -1.31 9.63 -17.52
CA VAL A 115 -1.56 9.93 -18.95
C VAL A 115 -0.89 11.23 -19.33
N ASN A 116 -1.05 12.28 -18.53
CA ASN A 116 -0.41 13.56 -18.79
C ASN A 116 1.09 13.53 -18.49
N ALA A 117 1.53 12.84 -17.43
CA ALA A 117 2.96 12.64 -17.17
C ALA A 117 3.68 11.98 -18.37
N LYS A 118 3.04 10.98 -19.00
CA LYS A 118 3.56 10.32 -20.21
C LYS A 118 3.63 11.27 -21.40
N LYS A 119 2.58 12.07 -21.65
CA LYS A 119 2.56 13.07 -22.74
C LYS A 119 3.65 14.13 -22.58
N LEU A 120 3.92 14.54 -21.34
CA LEU A 120 4.92 15.54 -20.99
C LEU A 120 6.34 14.96 -20.88
N GLY A 121 6.51 13.65 -21.06
CA GLY A 121 7.82 13.00 -21.05
C GLY A 121 8.46 12.85 -19.67
N ILE A 122 7.73 13.10 -18.58
CA ILE A 122 8.22 12.93 -17.21
C ILE A 122 8.12 11.46 -16.84
N PRO A 123 9.19 10.71 -16.52
CA PRO A 123 9.06 9.34 -16.06
C PRO A 123 8.47 9.28 -14.64
N VAL A 124 7.48 8.41 -14.45
CA VAL A 124 6.95 8.05 -13.13
C VAL A 124 7.46 6.66 -12.76
N MET A 125 8.07 6.55 -11.59
CA MET A 125 8.60 5.32 -11.02
C MET A 125 7.85 4.95 -9.76
N ASN A 126 7.75 3.67 -9.46
CA ASN A 126 7.09 3.16 -8.25
C ASN A 126 7.95 2.09 -7.54
N THR A 127 7.44 1.49 -6.46
CA THR A 127 8.18 0.45 -5.70
C THR A 127 7.42 -0.88 -5.70
N PRO A 128 7.35 -1.59 -6.84
CA PRO A 128 6.50 -2.76 -6.99
C PRO A 128 7.03 -3.93 -6.15
N GLY A 129 6.11 -4.73 -5.59
CA GLY A 129 6.44 -5.97 -4.88
C GLY A 129 6.95 -5.80 -3.45
N VAL A 130 7.54 -4.67 -3.08
CA VAL A 130 8.11 -4.44 -1.73
C VAL A 130 7.05 -4.56 -0.63
N ASN A 131 5.81 -4.17 -0.90
CA ASN A 131 4.70 -4.26 0.05
C ASN A 131 3.88 -5.55 -0.08
N ALA A 132 4.21 -6.46 -1.00
CA ALA A 132 3.32 -7.58 -1.35
C ALA A 132 3.08 -8.52 -0.17
N GLN A 133 4.12 -8.79 0.63
CA GLN A 133 4.03 -9.64 1.82
C GLN A 133 3.08 -9.04 2.87
N ALA A 134 3.24 -7.75 3.21
CA ALA A 134 2.39 -7.10 4.20
C ALA A 134 0.91 -7.08 3.79
N VAL A 135 0.63 -6.78 2.51
CA VAL A 135 -0.75 -6.76 2.00
C VAL A 135 -1.35 -8.17 2.03
N ALA A 136 -0.56 -9.19 1.68
CA ALA A 136 -1.00 -10.58 1.73
C ALA A 136 -1.30 -11.03 3.18
N GLU A 137 -0.42 -10.67 4.13
CA GLU A 137 -0.62 -10.97 5.55
C GLU A 137 -1.88 -10.30 6.10
N LEU A 138 -2.13 -9.04 5.72
CA LEU A 138 -3.35 -8.34 6.11
C LEU A 138 -4.60 -9.04 5.56
N ALA A 139 -4.63 -9.35 4.26
CA ALA A 139 -5.75 -10.05 3.63
C ALA A 139 -6.04 -11.40 4.32
N PHE A 140 -4.98 -12.15 4.65
CA PHE A 140 -5.07 -13.41 5.36
C PHE A 140 -5.58 -13.25 6.80
N GLY A 141 -5.12 -12.22 7.51
CA GLY A 141 -5.59 -11.88 8.85
C GLY A 141 -7.07 -11.45 8.88
N MET A 142 -7.50 -10.66 7.89
CA MET A 142 -8.90 -10.27 7.72
C MET A 142 -9.79 -11.49 7.46
N MET A 143 -9.37 -12.38 6.57
CA MET A 143 -10.07 -13.64 6.27
C MET A 143 -10.33 -14.47 7.53
N LEU A 144 -9.29 -14.70 8.34
CA LEU A 144 -9.40 -15.44 9.60
C LEU A 144 -10.33 -14.74 10.61
N SER A 145 -10.18 -13.42 10.74
CA SER A 145 -10.97 -12.61 11.67
C SER A 145 -12.46 -12.67 11.33
N LEU A 146 -12.80 -12.55 10.05
CA LEU A 146 -14.17 -12.62 9.56
C LEU A 146 -14.75 -14.03 9.67
N ALA A 147 -13.98 -15.06 9.28
CA ALA A 147 -14.40 -16.45 9.40
C ALA A 147 -14.77 -16.83 10.84
N ARG A 148 -14.13 -16.21 11.83
CA ARG A 148 -14.35 -16.47 13.25
C ARG A 148 -15.14 -15.37 13.97
N GLN A 149 -15.61 -14.36 13.25
CA GLN A 149 -16.36 -13.20 13.76
C GLN A 149 -15.66 -12.46 14.92
N THR A 150 -14.33 -12.57 15.01
CA THR A 150 -13.58 -12.06 16.17
C THR A 150 -13.74 -10.55 16.39
N PRO A 151 -13.77 -9.68 15.34
CA PRO A 151 -13.93 -8.25 15.57
C PRO A 151 -15.31 -7.89 16.12
N SER A 152 -16.38 -8.54 15.64
CA SER A 152 -17.74 -8.29 16.14
C SER A 152 -17.88 -8.70 17.61
N ILE A 153 -17.37 -9.88 17.96
CA ILE A 153 -17.39 -10.40 19.34
C ILE A 153 -16.62 -9.47 20.29
N ASP A 154 -15.39 -9.08 19.93
CA ASP A 154 -14.60 -8.13 20.72
C ASP A 154 -15.35 -6.81 20.93
N ARG A 155 -15.93 -6.25 19.86
CA ARG A 155 -16.69 -4.99 19.92
C ARG A 155 -17.89 -5.07 20.86
N LYS A 156 -18.62 -6.19 20.88
CA LYS A 156 -19.74 -6.43 21.80
C LYS A 156 -19.28 -6.43 23.26
N ILE A 157 -18.20 -7.16 23.56
CA ILE A 157 -17.62 -7.22 24.91
C ILE A 157 -17.19 -5.82 25.37
N ARG A 158 -16.48 -5.06 24.54
CA ARG A 158 -16.03 -3.69 24.87
C ARG A 158 -17.16 -2.70 25.07
N LYS A 159 -18.31 -2.93 24.43
CA LYS A 159 -19.55 -2.16 24.65
C LYS A 159 -20.30 -2.56 25.93
N GLY A 160 -19.76 -3.49 26.72
CA GLY A 160 -20.36 -3.95 27.97
C GLY A 160 -21.45 -5.01 27.81
N ALA A 161 -21.60 -5.60 26.61
CA ALA A 161 -22.51 -6.72 26.43
C ALA A 161 -21.98 -7.96 27.20
N SER A 162 -22.89 -8.71 27.82
CA SER A 162 -22.56 -10.04 28.34
C SER A 162 -22.60 -11.02 27.19
N VAL A 163 -21.46 -11.60 26.84
CA VAL A 163 -21.29 -12.42 25.63
C VAL A 163 -20.68 -13.77 26.02
N THR A 164 -21.23 -14.88 25.55
CA THR A 164 -20.85 -16.24 25.93
C THR A 164 -20.70 -17.16 24.72
N LYS A 165 -20.11 -18.35 24.92
CA LYS A 165 -20.01 -19.38 23.85
C LYS A 165 -21.38 -19.92 23.38
N LEU A 166 -22.46 -19.62 24.09
CA LEU A 166 -23.81 -20.14 23.82
C LEU A 166 -24.67 -19.19 22.96
N ASP A 167 -24.15 -18.01 22.59
CA ASP A 167 -24.92 -16.95 21.91
C ASP A 167 -25.10 -17.19 20.39
N GLY A 168 -24.93 -18.44 19.92
CA GLY A 168 -25.29 -18.82 18.55
C GLY A 168 -24.35 -18.34 17.45
N TRP A 169 -23.06 -18.15 17.75
CA TRP A 169 -22.03 -17.75 16.78
C TRP A 169 -22.04 -18.61 15.51
N LYS A 170 -21.88 -17.96 14.35
CA LYS A 170 -21.91 -18.61 13.03
C LYS A 170 -20.53 -18.71 12.38
N GLY A 171 -19.47 -18.67 13.18
CA GLY A 171 -18.10 -18.80 12.66
C GLY A 171 -17.90 -20.11 11.89
N GLN A 172 -17.05 -20.08 10.87
CA GLN A 172 -16.76 -21.21 10.01
C GLN A 172 -15.26 -21.58 10.02
N MET A 173 -14.98 -22.86 9.80
CA MET A 173 -13.62 -23.36 9.62
C MET A 173 -13.15 -23.14 8.17
N LEU A 174 -11.86 -22.85 8.02
CA LEU A 174 -11.21 -22.66 6.72
C LEU A 174 -10.50 -23.92 6.19
N TYR A 175 -10.32 -24.95 7.04
CA TYR A 175 -9.64 -26.18 6.64
C TYR A 175 -10.34 -26.87 5.46
N GLY A 176 -9.57 -27.19 4.42
CA GLY A 176 -10.03 -27.85 3.19
C GLY A 176 -10.94 -27.01 2.30
N LYS A 177 -11.18 -25.74 2.64
CA LYS A 177 -12.04 -24.82 1.86
C LYS A 177 -11.37 -24.37 0.57
N THR A 178 -12.17 -23.80 -0.32
CA THR A 178 -11.71 -23.23 -1.59
C THR A 178 -11.47 -21.72 -1.46
N LEU A 179 -10.26 -21.28 -1.78
CA LEU A 179 -9.92 -19.87 -1.96
C LEU A 179 -9.94 -19.51 -3.44
N GLY A 180 -10.86 -18.63 -3.80
CA GLY A 180 -10.88 -17.89 -5.05
C GLY A 180 -9.92 -16.70 -4.99
N VAL A 181 -8.96 -16.65 -5.91
CA VAL A 181 -8.02 -15.53 -6.05
C VAL A 181 -8.32 -14.80 -7.36
N ILE A 182 -8.68 -13.52 -7.27
CA ILE A 182 -8.83 -12.63 -8.43
C ILE A 182 -7.55 -11.80 -8.53
N GLY A 183 -6.73 -12.09 -9.55
CA GLY A 183 -5.42 -11.47 -9.75
C GLY A 183 -4.25 -12.38 -9.32
N GLY A 184 -3.50 -12.87 -10.30
CA GLY A 184 -2.45 -13.89 -10.16
C GLY A 184 -1.04 -13.35 -9.94
N GLY A 185 -0.90 -12.07 -9.56
CA GLY A 185 0.37 -11.41 -9.28
C GLY A 185 0.97 -11.75 -7.91
N ASN A 186 1.98 -10.97 -7.49
CA ASN A 186 2.76 -11.23 -6.27
C ASN A 186 1.90 -11.41 -5.01
N ILE A 187 0.89 -10.54 -4.80
CA ILE A 187 0.04 -10.58 -3.60
C ILE A 187 -0.86 -11.82 -3.62
N GLY A 188 -1.56 -12.06 -4.74
CA GLY A 188 -2.46 -13.22 -4.87
C GLY A 188 -1.74 -14.56 -4.66
N LEU A 189 -0.52 -14.69 -5.20
CA LEU A 189 0.30 -15.88 -4.99
C LEU A 189 0.69 -16.06 -3.51
N LEU A 190 1.07 -14.99 -2.81
CA LEU A 190 1.43 -15.05 -1.39
C LEU A 190 0.23 -15.41 -0.51
N VAL A 191 -0.95 -14.84 -0.77
CA VAL A 191 -2.18 -15.19 -0.05
C VAL A 191 -2.53 -16.66 -0.29
N ALA A 192 -2.48 -17.13 -1.53
CA ALA A 192 -2.72 -18.54 -1.86
C ALA A 192 -1.71 -19.48 -1.18
N LYS A 193 -0.43 -19.09 -1.13
CA LYS A 193 0.62 -19.86 -0.45
C LYS A 193 0.33 -20.01 1.04
N MET A 194 -0.04 -18.94 1.72
CA MET A 194 -0.41 -18.99 3.14
C MET A 194 -1.67 -19.84 3.34
N PHE A 195 -2.68 -19.69 2.49
CA PHE A 195 -3.94 -20.44 2.59
C PHE A 195 -3.78 -21.94 2.37
N ALA A 196 -3.08 -22.34 1.31
CA ALA A 196 -2.80 -23.74 1.03
C ALA A 196 -1.99 -24.38 2.17
N GLY A 197 -0.96 -23.68 2.69
CA GLY A 197 -0.11 -24.17 3.77
C GLY A 197 -0.82 -24.27 5.13
N ALA A 198 -1.63 -23.26 5.49
CA ALA A 198 -2.28 -23.19 6.81
C ALA A 198 -3.54 -24.06 6.90
N PHE A 199 -4.27 -24.21 5.80
CA PHE A 199 -5.61 -24.82 5.82
C PHE A 199 -5.76 -26.03 4.91
N SER A 200 -4.70 -26.46 4.22
CA SER A 200 -4.80 -27.51 3.20
C SER A 200 -5.91 -27.21 2.17
N GLY A 201 -6.05 -25.92 1.86
CA GLY A 201 -7.11 -25.40 1.00
C GLY A 201 -6.84 -25.60 -0.48
N LYS A 202 -7.90 -25.51 -1.27
CA LYS A 202 -7.86 -25.54 -2.74
C LYS A 202 -7.82 -24.11 -3.27
N ILE A 203 -7.15 -23.90 -4.39
CA ILE A 203 -7.04 -22.59 -5.02
C ILE A 203 -7.75 -22.60 -6.37
N VAL A 204 -8.65 -21.63 -6.55
CA VAL A 204 -9.25 -21.30 -7.86
C VAL A 204 -8.77 -19.90 -8.24
N LEU A 205 -8.10 -19.77 -9.37
CA LEU A 205 -7.44 -18.53 -9.80
C LEU A 205 -8.10 -17.96 -11.05
N TYR A 206 -8.49 -16.70 -10.99
CA TYR A 206 -8.89 -15.92 -12.15
C TYR A 206 -7.87 -14.81 -12.41
N ASP A 207 -7.23 -14.88 -13.58
CA ASP A 207 -6.39 -13.80 -14.10
C ASP A 207 -6.31 -13.93 -15.64
N PRO A 208 -6.95 -13.02 -16.39
CA PRO A 208 -6.95 -13.08 -17.86
C PRO A 208 -5.56 -12.84 -18.48
N TYR A 209 -4.62 -12.25 -17.74
CA TYR A 209 -3.27 -11.91 -18.20
C TYR A 209 -2.22 -12.97 -17.81
N LEU A 210 -2.51 -13.83 -16.84
CA LEU A 210 -1.60 -14.90 -16.42
C LEU A 210 -1.59 -16.05 -17.45
N LYS A 211 -0.53 -16.18 -18.25
CA LYS A 211 -0.46 -17.18 -19.33
C LYS A 211 -0.12 -18.60 -18.86
N SER A 212 0.61 -18.74 -17.76
CA SER A 212 1.07 -20.04 -17.23
C SER A 212 0.94 -20.09 -15.71
N LEU A 213 0.73 -21.29 -15.18
CA LEU A 213 0.76 -21.59 -13.75
C LEU A 213 2.15 -22.04 -13.25
N ASP A 214 3.21 -22.02 -14.08
CA ASP A 214 4.53 -22.55 -13.68
C ASP A 214 5.07 -21.91 -12.40
N THR A 215 4.96 -20.58 -12.28
CA THR A 215 5.35 -19.83 -11.07
C THR A 215 4.51 -20.25 -9.85
N TRP A 216 3.21 -20.48 -10.06
CA TRP A 216 2.29 -20.93 -9.02
C TRP A 216 2.62 -22.35 -8.55
N HIS A 217 2.76 -23.30 -9.48
CA HIS A 217 3.17 -24.68 -9.16
C HIS A 217 4.55 -24.74 -8.52
N SER A 218 5.50 -23.88 -8.93
CA SER A 218 6.82 -23.82 -8.30
C SER A 218 6.76 -23.28 -6.87
N ALA A 219 5.91 -22.30 -6.60
CA ALA A 219 5.77 -21.67 -5.29
C ALA A 219 4.95 -22.51 -4.29
N ILE A 220 3.99 -23.31 -4.78
CA ILE A 220 3.11 -24.18 -3.98
C ILE A 220 2.90 -25.56 -4.65
N PRO A 221 3.95 -26.41 -4.71
CA PRO A 221 3.97 -27.63 -5.53
C PRO A 221 2.94 -28.70 -5.15
N ASN A 222 2.45 -28.68 -3.91
CA ASN A 222 1.50 -29.68 -3.41
C ASN A 222 0.06 -29.16 -3.32
N ALA A 223 -0.20 -27.92 -3.76
CA ALA A 223 -1.53 -27.33 -3.72
C ALA A 223 -2.35 -27.75 -4.95
N SER A 224 -3.65 -27.98 -4.76
CA SER A 224 -4.60 -28.05 -5.87
C SER A 224 -4.88 -26.63 -6.36
N ILE A 225 -4.44 -26.33 -7.58
CA ILE A 225 -4.57 -25.02 -8.20
C ILE A 225 -5.28 -25.19 -9.53
N HIS A 226 -6.39 -24.49 -9.71
CA HIS A 226 -7.17 -24.50 -10.94
C HIS A 226 -7.34 -23.08 -11.43
N LYS A 227 -6.83 -22.79 -12.63
CA LYS A 227 -7.09 -21.50 -13.29
C LYS A 227 -8.41 -21.59 -14.04
N VAL A 228 -9.28 -20.60 -13.86
CA VAL A 228 -10.54 -20.47 -14.59
C VAL A 228 -10.47 -19.31 -15.58
N SER A 229 -11.26 -19.41 -16.65
CA SER A 229 -11.33 -18.37 -17.69
C SER A 229 -12.38 -17.31 -17.39
N GLU A 230 -13.39 -17.64 -16.59
CA GLU A 230 -14.52 -16.77 -16.26
C GLU A 230 -14.61 -16.56 -14.75
N ILE A 231 -14.92 -15.33 -14.34
CA ILE A 231 -15.01 -14.99 -12.91
C ILE A 231 -16.15 -15.72 -12.20
N ASP A 232 -17.27 -15.97 -12.89
CA ASP A 232 -18.44 -16.64 -12.31
C ASP A 232 -18.12 -18.08 -11.87
N GLU A 233 -17.21 -18.77 -12.57
CA GLU A 233 -16.75 -20.10 -12.15
C GLU A 233 -15.96 -20.04 -10.82
N LEU A 234 -15.17 -18.99 -10.63
CA LEU A 234 -14.49 -18.73 -9.36
C LEU A 234 -15.50 -18.42 -8.25
N LEU A 235 -16.44 -17.52 -8.50
CA LEU A 235 -17.40 -17.07 -7.47
C LEU A 235 -18.30 -18.20 -6.97
N THR A 236 -18.80 -19.04 -7.88
CA THR A 236 -19.70 -20.17 -7.53
C THR A 236 -19.00 -21.27 -6.73
N THR A 237 -17.70 -21.47 -6.92
CA THR A 237 -16.93 -22.56 -6.29
C THR A 237 -16.20 -22.15 -5.01
N SER A 238 -15.97 -20.85 -4.82
CA SER A 238 -15.16 -20.32 -3.72
C SER A 238 -15.92 -20.21 -2.40
N ASP A 239 -15.26 -20.58 -1.31
CA ASP A 239 -15.73 -20.29 0.05
C ASP A 239 -15.18 -18.95 0.55
N ILE A 240 -14.04 -18.53 0.01
CA ILE A 240 -13.41 -17.23 0.26
C ILE A 240 -12.97 -16.68 -1.09
N VAL A 241 -13.23 -15.40 -1.35
CA VAL A 241 -12.76 -14.69 -2.54
C VAL A 241 -11.86 -13.55 -2.10
N THR A 242 -10.65 -13.45 -2.66
CA THR A 242 -9.68 -12.39 -2.38
C THR A 242 -9.28 -11.66 -3.66
N ILE A 243 -9.32 -10.32 -3.63
CA ILE A 243 -9.13 -9.46 -4.80
C ILE A 243 -7.77 -8.76 -4.74
N HIS A 244 -6.98 -8.92 -5.80
CA HIS A 244 -5.62 -8.40 -5.95
C HIS A 244 -5.34 -7.86 -7.37
N VAL A 245 -6.35 -7.27 -8.01
CA VAL A 245 -6.24 -6.61 -9.33
C VAL A 245 -6.22 -5.09 -9.19
N PRO A 246 -5.58 -4.34 -10.11
CA PRO A 246 -5.73 -2.89 -10.14
C PRO A 246 -7.18 -2.49 -10.47
N LEU A 247 -7.56 -1.25 -10.12
CA LEU A 247 -8.79 -0.63 -10.62
C LEU A 247 -8.55 -0.14 -12.05
N THR A 248 -9.32 -0.66 -12.99
CA THR A 248 -9.34 -0.29 -14.41
C THR A 248 -10.79 -0.28 -14.89
N PRO A 249 -11.09 0.25 -16.09
CA PRO A 249 -12.43 0.16 -16.65
C PRO A 249 -13.00 -1.27 -16.75
N SER A 250 -12.13 -2.30 -16.84
CA SER A 250 -12.57 -3.69 -16.89
C SER A 250 -12.71 -4.35 -15.52
N THR A 251 -12.22 -3.72 -14.45
CA THR A 251 -12.34 -4.22 -13.06
C THR A 251 -13.25 -3.35 -12.19
N GLU A 252 -13.66 -2.18 -12.68
CA GLU A 252 -14.65 -1.33 -12.03
C GLU A 252 -16.00 -2.06 -11.91
N ASN A 253 -16.53 -2.11 -10.68
CA ASN A 253 -17.74 -2.84 -10.30
C ASN A 253 -17.79 -4.29 -10.80
N MET A 254 -16.60 -4.92 -10.94
CA MET A 254 -16.47 -6.32 -11.34
C MET A 254 -17.25 -7.26 -10.42
N ILE A 255 -17.35 -6.92 -9.12
CA ILE A 255 -18.24 -7.59 -8.18
C ILE A 255 -19.39 -6.65 -7.84
N SER A 256 -20.58 -6.98 -8.33
CA SER A 256 -21.82 -6.22 -8.13
C SER A 256 -23.00 -7.16 -7.84
N ALA A 257 -24.23 -6.65 -7.77
CA ALA A 257 -25.41 -7.43 -7.40
C ALA A 257 -25.56 -8.79 -8.12
N PRO A 258 -25.31 -8.93 -9.45
CA PRO A 258 -25.36 -10.23 -10.11
C PRO A 258 -24.31 -11.22 -9.58
N GLN A 259 -23.09 -10.75 -9.31
CA GLN A 259 -22.00 -11.58 -8.79
C GLN A 259 -22.27 -12.03 -7.35
N PHE A 260 -22.82 -11.16 -6.50
CA PHE A 260 -23.18 -11.56 -5.13
C PHE A 260 -24.20 -12.71 -5.11
N LYS A 261 -25.12 -12.75 -6.06
CA LYS A 261 -26.12 -13.82 -6.18
C LYS A 261 -25.55 -15.17 -6.63
N THR A 262 -24.38 -15.19 -7.27
CA THR A 262 -23.73 -16.44 -7.70
C THR A 262 -22.78 -16.99 -6.63
N MET A 263 -22.37 -16.15 -5.69
CA MET A 263 -21.54 -16.55 -4.56
C MET A 263 -22.31 -17.47 -3.60
N LYS A 264 -21.57 -18.23 -2.79
CA LYS A 264 -22.16 -19.01 -1.71
C LYS A 264 -22.66 -18.05 -0.61
N PRO A 265 -23.81 -18.31 0.03
CA PRO A 265 -24.24 -17.59 1.24
C PRO A 265 -23.22 -17.63 2.38
N THR A 266 -22.35 -18.65 2.38
CA THR A 266 -21.24 -18.79 3.35
C THR A 266 -19.96 -18.06 2.93
N ALA A 267 -19.93 -17.39 1.78
CA ALA A 267 -18.71 -16.85 1.21
C ALA A 267 -18.19 -15.64 1.99
N ILE A 268 -16.86 -15.53 2.10
CA ILE A 268 -16.18 -14.34 2.62
C ILE A 268 -15.49 -13.61 1.46
N LEU A 269 -15.77 -12.32 1.30
CA LEU A 269 -15.12 -11.49 0.28
C LEU A 269 -14.05 -10.60 0.92
N ILE A 270 -12.85 -10.55 0.35
CA ILE A 270 -11.73 -9.73 0.81
C ILE A 270 -11.26 -8.81 -0.32
N ASN A 271 -11.22 -7.51 -0.07
CA ASN A 271 -10.64 -6.51 -0.95
C ASN A 271 -9.55 -5.73 -0.23
N THR A 272 -8.30 -6.03 -0.58
CA THR A 272 -7.11 -5.26 -0.19
C THR A 272 -6.42 -4.64 -1.40
N ALA A 273 -7.15 -4.49 -2.52
CA ALA A 273 -6.65 -3.95 -3.76
C ALA A 273 -6.99 -2.47 -3.90
N ARG A 274 -8.23 -2.15 -4.30
CA ARG A 274 -8.72 -0.78 -4.53
C ARG A 274 -10.21 -0.70 -4.28
N GLY A 275 -10.69 0.47 -3.85
CA GLY A 275 -12.09 0.83 -3.95
C GLY A 275 -12.61 0.79 -5.38
N GLY A 276 -13.93 0.67 -5.56
CA GLY A 276 -14.57 0.65 -6.86
C GLY A 276 -14.45 -0.65 -7.65
N ILE A 277 -13.63 -1.62 -7.22
CA ILE A 277 -13.65 -2.98 -7.81
C ILE A 277 -14.93 -3.73 -7.39
N ILE A 278 -15.37 -3.48 -6.16
CA ILE A 278 -16.65 -3.92 -5.63
C ILE A 278 -17.60 -2.73 -5.68
N ASN A 279 -18.83 -2.94 -6.15
CA ASN A 279 -19.92 -2.00 -5.91
C ASN A 279 -20.30 -2.05 -4.42
N GLU A 280 -19.93 -1.01 -3.67
CA GLU A 280 -20.08 -0.93 -2.21
C GLU A 280 -21.55 -0.84 -1.75
N GLU A 281 -22.43 -0.31 -2.59
CA GLU A 281 -23.88 -0.27 -2.33
C GLU A 281 -24.49 -1.67 -2.48
N ASP A 282 -24.17 -2.36 -3.59
CA ASP A 282 -24.59 -3.74 -3.81
C ASP A 282 -24.03 -4.68 -2.73
N LEU A 283 -22.79 -4.44 -2.27
CA LEU A 283 -22.19 -5.19 -1.16
C LEU A 283 -23.01 -5.02 0.12
N SER A 284 -23.44 -3.79 0.42
CA SER A 284 -24.27 -3.50 1.60
C SER A 284 -25.59 -4.27 1.54
N GLN A 285 -26.23 -4.29 0.37
CA GLN A 285 -27.46 -5.06 0.13
C GLN A 285 -27.23 -6.56 0.21
N ALA A 286 -26.16 -7.08 -0.38
CA ALA A 286 -25.81 -8.50 -0.35
C ALA A 286 -25.58 -9.00 1.09
N LEU A 287 -24.93 -8.20 1.93
CA LEU A 287 -24.73 -8.52 3.35
C LEU A 287 -26.05 -8.49 4.13
N LEU A 288 -26.91 -7.51 3.85
CA LEU A 288 -28.24 -7.39 4.47
C LEU A 288 -29.15 -8.57 4.09
N ASN A 289 -29.10 -8.99 2.83
CA ASN A 289 -29.89 -10.09 2.27
C ASN A 289 -29.27 -11.47 2.52
N GLU A 290 -28.15 -11.55 3.24
CA GLU A 290 -27.41 -12.77 3.54
C GLU A 290 -26.94 -13.56 2.29
N GLU A 291 -26.73 -12.86 1.17
CA GLU A 291 -26.18 -13.43 -0.07
C GLU A 291 -24.72 -13.85 0.10
N ILE A 292 -24.00 -13.20 1.02
CA ILE A 292 -22.66 -13.58 1.48
C ILE A 292 -22.56 -13.51 3.01
N PHE A 293 -21.57 -14.20 3.57
CA PHE A 293 -21.38 -14.30 5.01
C PHE A 293 -20.71 -13.07 5.61
N ALA A 294 -19.67 -12.56 4.96
CA ALA A 294 -18.89 -11.43 5.46
C ALA A 294 -18.03 -10.77 4.38
N ALA A 295 -17.61 -9.53 4.64
CA ALA A 295 -16.68 -8.81 3.78
C ALA A 295 -15.57 -8.09 4.55
N GLY A 296 -14.36 -8.10 3.99
CA GLY A 296 -13.20 -7.38 4.49
C GLY A 296 -12.76 -6.34 3.47
N LEU A 297 -12.77 -5.07 3.85
CA LEU A 297 -12.40 -3.95 2.99
C LEU A 297 -11.24 -3.17 3.61
N ASP A 298 -10.10 -3.16 2.92
CA ASP A 298 -8.98 -2.25 3.24
C ASP A 298 -8.90 -1.08 2.25
N ALA A 299 -9.68 -1.08 1.18
CA ALA A 299 -9.73 0.03 0.22
C ALA A 299 -11.18 0.37 -0.14
N PHE A 300 -11.46 1.66 -0.31
CA PHE A 300 -12.80 2.20 -0.50
C PHE A 300 -12.85 3.16 -1.69
N THR A 301 -14.01 3.29 -2.35
CA THR A 301 -14.18 4.26 -3.44
C THR A 301 -13.94 5.68 -2.95
N VAL A 302 -14.38 5.99 -1.74
CA VAL A 302 -14.09 7.25 -1.06
C VAL A 302 -13.29 6.97 0.20
N GLU A 303 -12.06 7.47 0.23
CA GLU A 303 -11.15 7.35 1.38
C GLU A 303 -10.91 8.73 2.02
N PRO A 304 -10.83 8.82 3.36
CA PRO A 304 -10.96 7.72 4.33
C PRO A 304 -12.42 7.24 4.52
N PRO A 305 -12.64 5.96 4.87
CA PRO A 305 -13.99 5.48 5.19
C PRO A 305 -14.53 6.20 6.43
N SER A 306 -15.78 6.65 6.37
CA SER A 306 -16.46 7.36 7.46
C SER A 306 -17.89 6.87 7.65
N LEU A 307 -18.45 7.10 8.85
CA LEU A 307 -19.84 6.76 9.15
C LEU A 307 -20.83 7.52 8.25
N GLU A 308 -20.51 8.77 7.91
CA GLU A 308 -21.33 9.58 7.00
C GLU A 308 -21.36 8.98 5.59
N ARG A 309 -20.22 8.48 5.11
CA ARG A 309 -20.11 7.93 3.76
C ARG A 309 -20.65 6.50 3.64
N TYR A 310 -20.48 5.70 4.70
CA TYR A 310 -20.73 4.26 4.70
C TYR A 310 -21.59 3.79 5.89
N PRO A 311 -22.78 4.37 6.13
CA PRO A 311 -23.58 4.08 7.32
C PRO A 311 -23.94 2.60 7.45
N ASP A 312 -24.35 1.95 6.36
CA ASP A 312 -24.79 0.54 6.36
C ASP A 312 -23.63 -0.43 6.61
N LEU A 313 -22.48 -0.22 5.95
CA LEU A 313 -21.28 -1.01 6.19
C LEU A 313 -20.74 -0.81 7.60
N CYS A 314 -20.78 0.42 8.13
CA CYS A 314 -20.40 0.73 9.51
C CYS A 314 -21.31 0.06 10.55
N ALA A 315 -22.60 -0.08 10.25
CA ALA A 315 -23.56 -0.74 11.12
C ALA A 315 -23.44 -2.28 11.09
N SER A 316 -22.90 -2.85 10.01
CA SER A 316 -22.81 -4.28 9.82
C SER A 316 -21.77 -4.95 10.72
N GLU A 317 -22.18 -5.98 11.45
CA GLU A 317 -21.27 -6.85 12.21
C GLU A 317 -20.48 -7.83 11.33
N ARG A 318 -20.86 -7.95 10.06
CA ARG A 318 -20.28 -8.86 9.06
C ARG A 318 -19.20 -8.19 8.21
N VAL A 319 -18.85 -6.94 8.51
CA VAL A 319 -17.83 -6.18 7.78
C VAL A 319 -16.64 -5.85 8.67
N LEU A 320 -15.44 -6.06 8.15
CA LEU A 320 -14.20 -5.54 8.70
C LEU A 320 -13.65 -4.46 7.76
N MET A 321 -13.60 -3.23 8.25
CA MET A 321 -13.15 -2.06 7.48
C MET A 321 -11.84 -1.54 8.04
N LEU A 322 -10.89 -1.28 7.16
CA LEU A 322 -9.57 -0.76 7.48
C LEU A 322 -9.22 0.42 6.55
N PRO A 323 -8.51 1.45 7.04
CA PRO A 323 -8.29 2.67 6.27
C PRO A 323 -7.04 2.57 5.38
N HIS A 324 -6.99 1.59 4.48
CA HIS A 324 -5.90 1.40 3.51
C HIS A 324 -4.52 1.18 4.14
N ILE A 325 -4.48 0.23 5.07
CA ILE A 325 -3.29 -0.08 5.88
C ILE A 325 -2.52 -1.31 5.40
N GLY A 326 -2.85 -1.89 4.24
CA GLY A 326 -2.20 -3.08 3.68
C GLY A 326 -0.67 -3.03 3.65
N ALA A 327 -0.08 -1.84 3.45
CA ALA A 327 1.37 -1.64 3.47
C ALA A 327 1.90 -1.00 4.77
N ALA A 328 1.05 -0.74 5.76
CA ALA A 328 1.37 0.06 6.95
C ALA A 328 2.08 -0.75 8.06
N CYS A 329 3.04 -1.59 7.67
CA CYS A 329 4.02 -2.15 8.60
C CYS A 329 5.24 -1.23 8.62
N GLU A 330 5.79 -0.93 9.81
CA GLU A 330 6.92 0.00 9.97
C GLU A 330 8.10 -0.34 9.05
N SER A 331 8.55 -1.59 9.05
CA SER A 331 9.64 -2.07 8.19
C SER A 331 9.32 -1.97 6.70
N VAL A 332 8.05 -2.14 6.30
CA VAL A 332 7.62 -2.01 4.90
C VAL A 332 7.53 -0.54 4.50
N GLN A 333 7.05 0.33 5.37
CA GLN A 333 7.05 1.78 5.15
C GLN A 333 8.48 2.30 4.98
N GLN A 334 9.40 1.87 5.84
CA GLN A 334 10.83 2.14 5.71
C GLN A 334 11.39 1.65 4.37
N ALA A 335 11.21 0.37 4.04
CA ALA A 335 11.76 -0.24 2.82
C ALA A 335 11.22 0.41 1.53
N THR A 336 9.90 0.66 1.47
CA THR A 336 9.28 1.32 0.31
C THR A 336 9.69 2.78 0.19
N CYS A 337 9.83 3.51 1.30
CA CYS A 337 10.28 4.89 1.29
C CYS A 337 11.76 4.99 0.84
N LEU A 338 12.62 4.07 1.29
CA LEU A 338 14.01 3.96 0.83
C LEU A 338 14.08 3.64 -0.68
N ALA A 339 13.30 2.67 -1.15
CA ALA A 339 13.25 2.31 -2.57
C ALA A 339 12.77 3.49 -3.45
N MET A 340 11.79 4.27 -2.98
CA MET A 340 11.33 5.47 -3.67
C MET A 340 12.45 6.51 -3.83
N VAL A 341 13.21 6.79 -2.76
CA VAL A 341 14.35 7.70 -2.82
C VAL A 341 15.44 7.14 -3.73
N GLN A 342 15.76 5.85 -3.63
CA GLN A 342 16.78 5.21 -4.46
C GLN A 342 16.43 5.24 -5.96
N ASN A 343 15.17 5.01 -6.33
CA ASN A 343 14.71 5.15 -7.71
C ASN A 343 15.02 6.56 -8.26
N LEU A 344 14.78 7.59 -7.46
CA LEU A 344 15.03 8.96 -7.86
C LEU A 344 16.53 9.26 -7.98
N VAL A 345 17.35 8.73 -7.06
CA VAL A 345 18.82 8.82 -7.13
C VAL A 345 19.31 8.19 -8.44
N ASN A 346 18.89 6.95 -8.71
CA ASN A 346 19.25 6.22 -9.92
C ASN A 346 18.84 6.99 -11.19
N ALA A 347 17.63 7.58 -11.19
CA ALA A 347 17.13 8.34 -12.32
C ALA A 347 18.00 9.56 -12.65
N PHE A 348 18.44 10.32 -11.65
CA PHE A 348 19.37 11.43 -11.85
C PHE A 348 20.78 11.00 -12.27
N GLU A 349 21.16 9.74 -12.01
CA GLU A 349 22.37 9.11 -12.53
C GLU A 349 22.20 8.48 -13.93
N GLY A 350 21.02 8.66 -14.54
CA GLY A 350 20.72 8.15 -15.89
C GLY A 350 20.17 6.72 -15.93
N LYS A 351 19.83 6.13 -14.78
CA LYS A 351 19.25 4.78 -14.66
C LYS A 351 17.80 4.86 -14.21
N VAL A 352 16.87 4.89 -15.17
CA VAL A 352 15.43 4.89 -14.89
C VAL A 352 14.91 3.46 -14.87
N GLU A 353 14.67 2.94 -13.67
CA GLU A 353 14.09 1.62 -13.42
C GLU A 353 12.67 1.75 -12.85
N ASN A 354 11.90 0.66 -12.81
CA ASN A 354 10.54 0.63 -12.24
C ASN A 354 9.58 1.67 -12.84
N ARG A 355 9.73 1.96 -14.14
CA ARG A 355 8.84 2.88 -14.85
C ARG A 355 7.45 2.27 -14.99
N VAL A 356 6.45 3.11 -14.81
CA VAL A 356 5.03 2.70 -14.83
C VAL A 356 4.50 2.49 -16.27
N TYR A 357 5.13 3.06 -17.30
CA TYR A 357 4.62 3.09 -18.69
C TYR A 357 5.66 3.30 -19.79
#